data_AF-A0A420B859-F1
#
_entry.id   AF-A0A420B859-F1
#
_cell.length_a   1.000
_cell.length_b   1.000
_cell.length_c   1.000
_cell.angle_alpha   90.00
_cell.angle_beta   90.00
_cell.angle_gamma   90.00
#
_symmetry.space_group_name_H-M   'P 1'
#
loop_
_entity.id
_entity.type
_entity.pdbx_description
1 polymer ?
#
loop_
_entity_poly.entity_id
_entity_poly.type
_entity_poly.pdbx_seq_one_letter_code
_entity_poly.pdbx_strand_id
1 'polypeptide(L)'
;MNRKIVTLLYLLILTCCMGNRLFAQKFYPTNFLLTFTDEGIPENEIAILHPIYLPSAGFERVEDTLYINKQNKEQVMLSTRQYDNKNEVLLTYRTVADLKIFKERLQEYQPKLEQTDAHTYQATFKNLLIKFMIAEDTVIDNKRFRDIKFLLVYDKGQKFPFSSDNCTFPITETYPFQNTTWYFSAKYNRSLSSSESNDMQLVLGKEKTAYKIEFLDDIHFKVTYTDPKKKAHVYQSTYNSYKSEISFHANSYEWADKDKMGRALVTMPEKYSGADSFFYDPKNFARAAGTARYFRFIFSKSYRWLYHIDGGLMELNTQEFKEQGDTKMMSESMPRREDR
;
A
#
# COMPACT_ATOMS: atom_id res chain seq x y z
N MET A 1 -35.25 -24.14 24.25
CA MET A 1 -34.53 -22.86 24.09
C MET A 1 -35.14 -22.10 22.90
N ASN A 2 -35.62 -20.86 23.11
CA ASN A 2 -36.39 -20.14 22.09
C ASN A 2 -35.50 -19.82 20.87
N ARG A 3 -35.93 -20.26 19.69
CA ARG A 3 -35.17 -20.13 18.43
C ARG A 3 -34.72 -18.69 18.16
N LYS A 4 -35.54 -17.71 18.57
CA LYS A 4 -35.23 -16.27 18.46
C LYS A 4 -34.06 -15.83 19.35
N ILE A 5 -33.93 -16.41 20.54
CA ILE A 5 -32.84 -16.12 21.49
C ILE A 5 -31.52 -16.70 20.95
N VAL A 6 -31.56 -17.89 20.34
CA VAL A 6 -30.39 -18.51 19.70
C VAL A 6 -29.91 -17.69 18.50
N THR A 7 -30.83 -17.21 17.65
CA THR A 7 -30.47 -16.36 16.51
C THR A 7 -29.89 -15.01 16.97
N LEU A 8 -30.44 -14.40 18.02
CA LEU A 8 -29.93 -13.16 18.59
C LEU A 8 -28.52 -13.34 19.18
N LEU A 9 -28.27 -14.44 19.89
CA LEU A 9 -26.95 -14.80 20.40
C LEU A 9 -25.94 -15.04 19.27
N TYR A 10 -26.34 -15.74 18.21
CA TYR A 10 -25.48 -15.90 17.02
C TYR A 10 -25.17 -14.56 16.34
N LEU A 11 -26.15 -13.66 16.27
CA LEU A 11 -25.95 -12.33 15.71
C LEU A 11 -24.99 -11.48 16.56
N LEU A 12 -25.14 -11.54 17.89
CA LEU A 12 -24.26 -10.90 18.87
C LEU A 12 -22.83 -11.45 18.81
N ILE A 13 -22.68 -12.77 18.72
CA ILE A 13 -21.38 -13.43 18.54
C ILE A 13 -20.77 -13.04 17.19
N LEU A 14 -21.56 -12.98 16.10
CA LEU A 14 -21.07 -12.50 14.80
C LEU A 14 -20.63 -11.03 14.85
N THR A 15 -21.38 -10.16 15.53
CA THR A 15 -21.00 -8.74 15.67
C THR A 15 -19.78 -8.54 16.57
N CYS A 16 -19.63 -9.34 17.63
CA CYS A 16 -18.46 -9.33 18.49
C CYS A 16 -17.22 -9.93 17.80
N CYS A 17 -17.39 -10.91 16.91
CA CYS A 17 -16.31 -11.46 16.08
C CYS A 17 -15.94 -10.57 14.88
N MET A 18 -16.84 -9.69 14.42
CA MET A 18 -16.53 -8.72 13.35
C MET A 18 -15.81 -7.46 13.85
N GLY A 19 -15.75 -7.23 15.18
CA GLY A 19 -15.12 -6.04 15.78
C GLY A 19 -13.61 -6.13 16.03
N ASN A 20 -13.02 -7.33 16.00
CA ASN A 20 -11.62 -7.52 16.41
C ASN A 20 -10.70 -7.74 15.20
N ARG A 21 -10.59 -6.74 14.32
CA ARG A 21 -9.44 -6.69 13.41
C ARG A 21 -8.21 -6.27 14.21
N LEU A 22 -7.55 -7.25 14.83
CA LEU A 22 -6.28 -7.08 15.56
C LEU A 22 -5.30 -6.31 14.68
N PHE A 23 -4.71 -5.25 15.22
CA PHE A 23 -3.90 -4.33 14.44
C PHE A 23 -2.52 -4.90 14.09
N ALA A 24 -2.06 -5.98 14.71
CA ALA A 24 -0.84 -6.67 14.26
C ALA A 24 -0.99 -7.81 13.24
N GLN A 25 -2.19 -8.18 12.80
CA GLN A 25 -2.29 -8.77 11.46
C GLN A 25 -2.00 -7.71 10.37
N LYS A 26 -1.82 -6.43 10.76
CA LYS A 26 -1.65 -5.26 9.88
C LYS A 26 -0.26 -4.62 9.96
N PHE A 27 0.67 -5.15 10.76
CA PHE A 27 2.03 -4.62 10.80
C PHE A 27 2.91 -5.34 9.79
N TYR A 28 3.28 -4.61 8.75
CA TYR A 28 4.24 -5.02 7.74
C TYR A 28 5.59 -4.40 8.09
N PRO A 29 6.72 -5.05 7.80
CA PRO A 29 8.04 -4.49 8.12
C PRO A 29 8.23 -3.05 7.59
N THR A 30 7.69 -2.77 6.40
CA THR A 30 7.68 -1.45 5.76
C THR A 30 6.87 -0.39 6.51
N ASN A 31 5.82 -0.80 7.24
CA ASN A 31 4.95 0.11 7.97
C ASN A 31 5.63 0.69 9.23
N PHE A 32 6.71 0.10 9.72
CA PHE A 32 7.48 0.67 10.84
C PHE A 32 8.05 2.04 10.49
N LEU A 33 8.51 2.24 9.25
CA LEU A 33 9.00 3.54 8.77
C LEU A 33 7.89 4.60 8.67
N LEU A 34 6.62 4.18 8.54
CA LEU A 34 5.47 5.09 8.46
C LEU A 34 4.99 5.57 9.84
N THR A 35 5.50 4.97 10.92
CA THR A 35 5.04 5.27 12.29
C THR A 35 5.74 6.46 12.93
N PHE A 36 6.77 7.01 12.30
CA PHE A 36 7.48 8.18 12.76
C PHE A 36 7.74 9.15 11.61
N THR A 37 8.01 10.40 11.95
CA THR A 37 8.28 11.49 11.01
C THR A 37 9.36 12.41 11.56
N ASP A 38 10.11 13.07 10.67
CA ASP A 38 11.05 14.14 10.98
C ASP A 38 10.54 15.52 10.53
N GLU A 39 9.26 15.62 10.14
CA GLU A 39 8.67 16.86 9.68
C GLU A 39 8.14 17.69 10.86
N GLY A 40 8.47 18.99 10.86
CA GLY A 40 8.00 19.94 11.86
C GLY A 40 8.61 19.75 13.26
N ILE A 41 9.72 19.01 13.38
CA ILE A 41 10.41 18.77 14.66
C ILE A 41 11.55 19.80 14.88
N PRO A 42 11.91 20.06 16.15
CA PRO A 42 13.10 20.87 16.49
C PRO A 42 14.42 20.27 15.95
N GLU A 43 15.42 21.12 15.66
CA GLU A 43 16.73 20.71 15.10
C GLU A 43 17.52 19.72 15.99
N ASN A 44 17.21 19.66 17.29
CA ASN A 44 17.83 18.73 18.24
C ASN A 44 17.12 17.37 18.35
N GLU A 45 16.03 17.17 17.62
CA GLU A 45 15.29 15.92 17.57
C GLU A 45 15.59 15.14 16.28
N ILE A 46 15.40 13.83 16.32
CA ILE A 46 15.64 12.95 15.16
C ILE A 46 14.33 12.61 14.46
N ALA A 47 13.29 12.27 15.24
CA ALA A 47 11.97 11.89 14.76
C ALA A 47 10.97 11.94 15.91
N ILE A 48 9.71 12.14 15.58
CA ILE A 48 8.55 11.98 16.47
C ILE A 48 7.61 10.91 15.94
N LEU A 49 6.72 10.39 16.77
CA LEU A 49 5.67 9.47 16.31
C LEU A 49 4.69 10.18 15.36
N HIS A 50 4.32 9.51 14.27
CA HIS A 50 3.57 10.09 13.17
C HIS A 50 2.15 10.48 13.61
N PRO A 51 1.79 11.78 13.54
CA PRO A 51 0.55 12.30 14.14
C PRO A 51 -0.74 11.98 13.36
N ILE A 52 -0.65 11.25 12.25
CA ILE A 52 -1.79 10.94 11.35
C ILE A 52 -1.91 9.43 11.18
N TYR A 53 -0.79 8.76 10.89
CA TYR A 53 -0.76 7.32 10.64
C TYR A 53 -1.30 6.53 11.84
N LEU A 54 -0.78 6.79 13.05
CA LEU A 54 -1.17 6.07 14.27
C LEU A 54 -2.63 6.34 14.68
N PRO A 55 -3.13 7.61 14.69
CA PRO A 55 -4.56 7.87 14.91
C PRO A 55 -5.47 7.22 13.88
N SER A 56 -5.10 7.24 12.59
CA SER A 56 -5.87 6.58 11.52
C SER A 56 -5.93 5.06 11.72
N ALA A 57 -4.93 4.49 12.38
CA ALA A 57 -4.88 3.09 12.80
C ALA A 57 -5.61 2.80 14.14
N GLY A 58 -6.22 3.80 14.77
CA GLY A 58 -6.96 3.67 16.02
C GLY A 58 -6.11 3.73 17.29
N PHE A 59 -4.88 4.27 17.20
CA PHE A 59 -4.07 4.56 18.37
C PHE A 59 -4.35 5.95 18.90
N GLU A 60 -4.33 6.08 20.22
CA GLU A 60 -4.42 7.35 20.89
C GLU A 60 -3.06 7.72 21.47
N ARG A 61 -2.66 8.98 21.29
CA ARG A 61 -1.44 9.53 21.89
C ARG A 61 -1.62 9.60 23.41
N VAL A 62 -0.67 9.03 24.15
CA VAL A 62 -0.61 9.12 25.62
C VAL A 62 0.43 10.16 26.02
N GLU A 63 1.58 10.13 25.36
CA GLU A 63 2.68 11.09 25.48
C GLU A 63 3.43 11.14 24.13
N ASP A 64 4.41 12.02 23.99
CA ASP A 64 5.08 12.33 22.72
C ASP A 64 5.74 11.09 22.08
N THR A 65 6.20 10.17 22.92
CA THR A 65 6.91 8.96 22.55
C THR A 65 6.06 7.70 22.64
N LEU A 66 4.77 7.78 23.00
CA LEU A 66 3.92 6.60 23.25
C LEU A 66 2.49 6.78 22.75
N TYR A 67 2.08 5.82 21.93
CA TYR A 67 0.72 5.67 21.44
C TYR A 67 0.16 4.33 21.90
N ILE A 68 -1.11 4.31 22.32
CA ILE A 68 -1.79 3.10 22.80
C ILE A 68 -3.12 2.93 22.09
N ASN A 69 -3.40 1.72 21.62
CA ASN A 69 -4.74 1.35 21.19
C ASN A 69 -5.54 0.83 22.40
N LYS A 70 -6.54 1.61 22.84
CA LYS A 70 -7.30 1.33 24.06
C LYS A 70 -8.09 0.01 24.03
N GLN A 71 -8.48 -0.46 22.84
CA GLN A 71 -9.33 -1.64 22.66
C GLN A 71 -8.53 -2.93 22.85
N ASN A 72 -7.38 -3.03 22.18
CA ASN A 72 -6.57 -4.25 22.18
C ASN A 72 -5.33 -4.18 23.10
N LYS A 73 -5.04 -3.00 23.67
CA LYS A 73 -3.89 -2.72 24.53
C LYS A 73 -2.53 -2.80 23.81
N GLU A 74 -2.52 -2.73 22.48
CA GLU A 74 -1.29 -2.63 21.71
C GLU A 74 -0.63 -1.25 21.92
N GLN A 75 0.69 -1.21 21.84
CA GLN A 75 1.47 0.00 22.16
C GLN A 75 2.55 0.22 21.13
N VAL A 76 2.73 1.46 20.70
CA VAL A 76 3.85 1.89 19.84
C VAL A 76 4.63 2.93 20.62
N MET A 77 5.93 2.67 20.82
CA MET A 77 6.84 3.55 21.54
C MET A 77 8.03 3.91 20.65
N LEU A 78 8.44 5.18 20.69
CA LEU A 78 9.60 5.70 19.98
C LEU A 78 10.69 6.13 20.96
N SER A 79 11.92 5.72 20.68
CA SER A 79 13.12 6.21 21.34
C SER A 79 14.13 6.61 20.27
N THR A 80 14.76 7.76 20.44
CA THR A 80 15.77 8.25 19.50
C THR A 80 17.07 8.53 20.24
N ARG A 81 18.21 8.26 19.61
CA ARG A 81 19.53 8.54 20.18
C ARG A 81 20.45 9.12 19.12
N GLN A 82 21.14 10.20 19.46
CA GLN A 82 22.27 10.69 18.70
C GLN A 82 23.56 10.26 19.38
N TYR A 83 24.47 9.65 18.65
CA TYR A 83 25.80 9.31 19.15
C TYR A 83 26.81 9.35 18.00
N ASP A 84 28.03 9.79 18.28
CA ASP A 84 29.06 10.02 17.27
C ASP A 84 28.51 10.84 16.08
N ASN A 85 28.73 10.33 14.86
CA ASN A 85 28.17 10.86 13.62
C ASN A 85 26.90 10.10 13.17
N LYS A 86 26.14 9.49 14.08
CA LYS A 86 24.97 8.65 13.77
C LYS A 86 23.70 9.10 14.48
N ASN A 87 22.59 8.84 13.82
CA ASN A 87 21.24 8.90 14.35
C ASN A 87 20.70 7.48 14.49
N GLU A 88 20.04 7.22 15.60
CA GLU A 88 19.37 5.96 15.91
C GLU A 88 17.90 6.22 16.22
N VAL A 89 17.04 5.46 15.55
CA VAL A 89 15.59 5.45 15.75
C VAL A 89 15.21 4.02 16.16
N LEU A 90 14.66 3.89 17.37
CA LEU A 90 14.17 2.63 17.91
C LEU A 90 12.66 2.72 18.10
N LEU A 91 11.92 1.98 17.28
CA LEU A 91 10.49 1.78 17.48
C LEU A 91 10.27 0.46 18.21
N THR A 92 9.56 0.50 19.32
CA THR A 92 9.08 -0.71 20.02
C THR A 92 7.58 -0.83 19.82
N TYR A 93 7.16 -1.93 19.20
CA TYR A 93 5.76 -2.26 18.99
C TYR A 93 5.37 -3.48 19.80
N ARG A 94 4.46 -3.29 20.76
CA ARG A 94 3.87 -4.33 21.58
C ARG A 94 2.54 -4.75 21.02
N THR A 95 2.40 -6.05 20.76
CA THR A 95 1.23 -6.59 20.10
C THR A 95 0.74 -7.92 20.66
N VAL A 96 -0.55 -8.24 20.47
CA VAL A 96 -1.14 -9.55 20.73
C VAL A 96 -1.25 -10.46 19.50
N ALA A 97 -0.95 -9.99 18.28
CA ALA A 97 -1.16 -10.83 17.10
C ALA A 97 -0.05 -11.87 16.89
N ASP A 98 -0.38 -12.87 16.07
CA ASP A 98 0.55 -13.87 15.59
C ASP A 98 1.58 -13.25 14.63
N LEU A 99 2.86 -13.50 14.88
CA LEU A 99 3.98 -12.96 14.10
C LEU A 99 4.47 -13.92 13.00
N LYS A 100 3.83 -15.06 12.78
CA LYS A 100 4.28 -16.04 11.78
C LYS A 100 4.47 -15.40 10.39
N ILE A 101 3.43 -14.76 9.87
CA ILE A 101 3.45 -14.10 8.55
C ILE A 101 4.43 -12.92 8.54
N PHE A 102 4.54 -12.19 9.66
CA PHE A 102 5.49 -11.09 9.79
C PHE A 102 6.95 -11.58 9.64
N LYS A 103 7.30 -12.69 10.31
CA LYS A 103 8.63 -13.31 10.24
C LYS A 103 8.94 -13.82 8.83
N GLU A 104 7.99 -14.49 8.17
CA GLU A 104 8.13 -14.95 6.79
C GLU A 104 8.46 -13.76 5.87
N ARG A 105 7.72 -12.65 6.00
CA ARG A 105 7.89 -11.45 5.17
C ARG A 105 9.20 -10.70 5.39
N LEU A 106 9.78 -10.72 6.59
CA LEU A 106 11.10 -10.11 6.85
C LEU A 106 12.20 -10.72 5.94
N GLN A 107 12.03 -11.99 5.54
CA GLN A 107 12.99 -12.73 4.72
C GLN A 107 12.68 -12.68 3.22
N GLU A 108 11.42 -12.40 2.86
CA GLU A 108 10.96 -12.32 1.46
C GLU A 108 11.12 -10.91 0.86
N TYR A 109 10.92 -9.87 1.67
CA TYR A 109 10.93 -8.48 1.21
C TYR A 109 12.31 -8.07 0.69
N GLN A 110 12.36 -7.34 -0.43
CA GLN A 110 13.61 -6.75 -0.88
C GLN A 110 13.79 -5.34 -0.29
N PRO A 111 14.94 -5.05 0.32
CA PRO A 111 16.10 -5.93 0.42
C PRO A 111 15.95 -6.98 1.55
N LYS A 112 16.36 -8.22 1.26
CA LYS A 112 16.18 -9.37 2.16
C LYS A 112 16.96 -9.15 3.45
N LEU A 113 16.28 -9.18 4.59
CA LEU A 113 16.94 -9.14 5.89
C LEU A 113 17.55 -10.50 6.18
N GLU A 114 18.84 -10.52 6.49
CA GLU A 114 19.53 -11.71 6.97
C GLU A 114 19.08 -12.03 8.39
N GLN A 115 18.70 -13.28 8.63
CA GLN A 115 18.41 -13.75 9.97
C GLN A 115 19.72 -14.12 10.67
N THR A 116 20.14 -13.32 11.65
CA THR A 116 21.40 -13.55 12.39
C THR A 116 21.24 -14.50 13.56
N ASP A 117 20.03 -14.60 14.12
CA ASP A 117 19.66 -15.55 15.17
C ASP A 117 18.15 -15.84 15.13
N ALA A 118 17.63 -16.65 16.06
CA ALA A 118 16.22 -17.05 16.08
C ALA A 118 15.21 -15.88 16.20
N HIS A 119 15.67 -14.70 16.62
CA HIS A 119 14.85 -13.55 16.98
C HIS A 119 15.26 -12.25 16.28
N THR A 120 16.37 -12.25 15.53
CA THR A 120 16.95 -11.05 14.94
C THR A 120 17.09 -11.16 13.43
N TYR A 121 16.64 -10.12 12.73
CA TYR A 121 16.71 -9.97 11.29
C TYR A 121 17.34 -8.62 10.97
N GLN A 122 18.36 -8.56 10.11
CA GLN A 122 19.05 -7.31 9.82
C GLN A 122 19.58 -7.22 8.39
N ALA A 123 19.76 -6.00 7.89
CA ALA A 123 20.54 -5.75 6.71
C ALA A 123 21.21 -4.38 6.77
N THR A 124 22.36 -4.28 6.11
CA THR A 124 23.14 -3.04 6.02
C THR A 124 23.22 -2.59 4.57
N PHE A 125 22.77 -1.36 4.30
CA PHE A 125 22.79 -0.72 2.98
C PHE A 125 23.67 0.51 3.02
N LYS A 126 24.90 0.40 2.51
CA LYS A 126 25.90 1.47 2.63
C LYS A 126 26.08 1.83 4.12
N ASN A 127 25.60 3.00 4.55
CA ASN A 127 25.73 3.48 5.93
C ASN A 127 24.41 3.34 6.74
N LEU A 128 23.40 2.70 6.16
CA LEU A 128 22.10 2.43 6.80
C LEU A 128 22.08 1.02 7.39
N LEU A 129 21.74 0.89 8.67
CA LEU A 129 21.40 -0.39 9.30
C LEU A 129 19.88 -0.43 9.54
N ILE A 130 19.23 -1.48 9.05
CA ILE A 130 17.86 -1.84 9.40
C ILE A 130 17.92 -3.14 10.19
N LYS A 131 17.32 -3.16 11.39
CA LYS A 131 17.29 -4.35 12.25
C LYS A 131 15.93 -4.52 12.92
N PHE A 132 15.42 -5.74 12.89
CA PHE A 132 14.24 -6.18 13.63
C PHE A 132 14.66 -7.18 14.71
N MET A 133 14.19 -7.00 15.93
CA MET A 133 14.39 -7.92 17.06
C MET A 133 13.03 -8.27 17.65
N ILE A 134 12.72 -9.56 17.71
CA ILE A 134 11.43 -10.07 18.20
C ILE A 134 11.66 -10.74 19.55
N ALA A 135 11.26 -10.08 20.63
CA ALA A 135 11.39 -10.60 21.97
C ALA A 135 10.54 -11.87 22.17
N GLU A 136 10.88 -12.64 23.20
CA GLU A 136 10.01 -13.72 23.66
C GLU A 136 8.67 -13.18 24.16
N ASP A 137 7.65 -14.03 24.03
CA ASP A 137 6.29 -13.64 24.34
C ASP A 137 6.12 -13.41 25.85
N THR A 138 5.55 -12.26 26.21
CA THR A 138 5.25 -11.91 27.60
C THR A 138 3.77 -12.13 27.86
N VAL A 139 3.42 -12.76 28.99
CA VAL A 139 2.01 -12.96 29.37
C VAL A 139 1.62 -11.93 30.42
N ILE A 140 0.62 -11.09 30.10
CA ILE A 140 0.05 -10.09 31.02
C ILE A 140 -1.47 -10.25 30.95
N ASP A 141 -2.15 -10.38 32.09
CA ASP A 141 -3.61 -10.54 32.19
C ASP A 141 -4.18 -11.64 31.27
N ASN A 142 -3.54 -12.82 31.24
CA ASN A 142 -3.88 -13.94 30.35
C ASN A 142 -3.82 -13.62 28.84
N LYS A 143 -3.20 -12.50 28.45
CA LYS A 143 -2.92 -12.16 27.06
C LYS A 143 -1.44 -12.33 26.78
N ARG A 144 -1.15 -13.00 25.65
CA ARG A 144 0.21 -13.21 25.16
C ARG A 144 0.59 -12.03 24.28
N PHE A 145 1.44 -11.16 24.82
CA PHE A 145 2.03 -10.03 24.13
C PHE A 145 3.37 -10.41 23.52
N ARG A 146 3.72 -9.72 22.43
CA ARG A 146 4.95 -9.88 21.67
C ARG A 146 5.50 -8.50 21.41
N ASP A 147 6.78 -8.31 21.71
CA ASP A 147 7.45 -7.03 21.51
C ASP A 147 8.36 -7.14 20.29
N ILE A 148 8.11 -6.29 19.30
CA ILE A 148 8.92 -6.14 18.09
C ILE A 148 9.70 -4.83 18.23
N LYS A 149 11.01 -4.89 18.15
CA LYS A 149 11.88 -3.72 18.12
C LYS A 149 12.41 -3.53 16.71
N PHE A 150 12.09 -2.41 16.10
CA PHE A 150 12.66 -1.94 14.85
C PHE A 150 13.72 -0.89 15.15
N LEU A 151 14.94 -1.12 14.68
CA LEU A 151 16.09 -0.26 14.85
C LEU A 151 16.56 0.22 13.46
N LEU A 152 16.62 1.54 13.31
CA LEU A 152 17.19 2.22 12.16
C LEU A 152 18.40 3.03 12.62
N VAL A 153 19.57 2.80 12.01
CA VAL A 153 20.79 3.58 12.28
C VAL A 153 21.32 4.15 10.97
N TYR A 154 21.62 5.44 10.93
CA TYR A 154 22.13 6.13 9.74
C TYR A 154 23.07 7.29 10.12
N ASP A 155 23.91 7.72 9.18
CA ASP A 155 24.85 8.82 9.42
C ASP A 155 24.13 10.19 9.45
N LYS A 156 24.62 11.09 10.32
CA LYS A 156 24.19 12.49 10.37
C LYS A 156 24.56 13.16 9.03
N GLY A 157 23.53 13.63 8.31
CA GLY A 157 23.69 14.27 7.00
C GLY A 157 23.61 13.34 5.78
N GLN A 158 23.31 12.05 5.96
CA GLN A 158 23.15 11.14 4.84
C GLN A 158 21.95 11.52 3.96
N LYS A 159 22.23 11.80 2.68
CA LYS A 159 21.26 11.89 1.58
C LYS A 159 21.12 10.53 0.92
N PHE A 160 19.90 10.02 0.78
CA PHE A 160 19.69 8.77 0.06
C PHE A 160 19.61 9.03 -1.46
N PRO A 161 20.19 8.16 -2.31
CA PRO A 161 20.11 8.30 -3.77
C PRO A 161 18.69 8.06 -4.35
N PHE A 162 17.69 7.83 -3.51
CA PHE A 162 16.27 7.63 -3.84
C PHE A 162 15.36 8.68 -3.16
N SER A 163 15.94 9.72 -2.55
CA SER A 163 15.26 10.95 -2.17
C SER A 163 16.04 12.14 -2.73
N SER A 164 15.34 13.16 -3.22
CA SER A 164 15.99 14.41 -3.61
C SER A 164 16.55 15.18 -2.41
N ASP A 165 16.18 14.82 -1.18
CA ASP A 165 16.71 15.42 0.05
C ASP A 165 16.71 14.40 1.20
N ASN A 166 17.84 14.32 1.94
CA ASN A 166 18.10 13.71 3.26
C ASN A 166 17.34 12.39 3.64
N CYS A 167 17.63 11.81 4.79
CA CYS A 167 16.79 10.73 5.34
C CYS A 167 15.47 11.32 5.86
N THR A 168 14.54 11.70 4.97
CA THR A 168 13.28 12.33 5.36
C THR A 168 12.11 11.34 5.47
N PHE A 169 11.27 11.53 6.49
CA PHE A 169 10.07 10.75 6.78
C PHE A 169 8.83 11.68 6.71
N PRO A 170 8.47 12.19 5.52
CA PRO A 170 7.45 13.24 5.38
C PRO A 170 6.06 12.76 5.78
N ILE A 171 5.31 13.61 6.48
CA ILE A 171 3.96 13.35 6.98
C ILE A 171 2.99 13.14 5.82
N THR A 172 3.13 13.92 4.75
CA THR A 172 2.19 13.98 3.62
C THR A 172 2.28 12.77 2.69
N GLU A 173 3.32 11.95 2.81
CA GLU A 173 3.58 10.81 1.93
C GLU A 173 3.32 9.45 2.59
N THR A 174 2.63 9.42 3.74
CA THR A 174 2.26 8.15 4.38
C THR A 174 0.75 7.96 4.54
N TYR A 175 0.25 6.79 4.13
CA TYR A 175 -1.12 6.37 4.37
C TYR A 175 -1.21 4.84 4.58
N PRO A 176 -1.92 4.34 5.61
CA PRO A 176 -2.09 2.92 5.84
C PRO A 176 -3.13 2.32 4.87
N PHE A 177 -2.73 2.06 3.61
CA PHE A 177 -3.64 1.45 2.63
C PHE A 177 -4.15 0.08 3.09
N GLN A 178 -3.38 -0.68 3.85
CA GLN A 178 -3.69 -2.08 4.14
C GLN A 178 -4.99 -2.23 4.93
N ASN A 179 -5.78 -3.25 4.57
CA ASN A 179 -7.09 -3.53 5.16
C ASN A 179 -8.11 -2.38 5.04
N THR A 180 -7.92 -1.46 4.10
CA THR A 180 -8.86 -0.38 3.84
C THR A 180 -9.80 -0.68 2.69
N THR A 181 -11.02 -0.17 2.81
CA THR A 181 -12.03 -0.23 1.76
C THR A 181 -12.36 1.17 1.30
N TRP A 182 -12.44 1.33 -0.01
CA TRP A 182 -12.78 2.57 -0.67
C TRP A 182 -13.76 2.31 -1.80
N TYR A 183 -14.61 3.29 -2.03
CA TYR A 183 -15.31 3.42 -3.29
C TYR A 183 -14.54 4.40 -4.16
N PHE A 184 -14.64 4.24 -5.47
CA PHE A 184 -13.86 5.10 -6.36
C PHE A 184 -14.63 5.56 -7.58
N SER A 185 -14.11 6.65 -8.14
CA SER A 185 -14.46 7.17 -9.46
C SER A 185 -13.17 7.50 -10.20
N ALA A 186 -13.18 7.36 -11.52
CA ALA A 186 -12.03 7.70 -12.35
C ALA A 186 -12.41 8.69 -13.45
N LYS A 187 -11.51 9.65 -13.69
CA LYS A 187 -11.57 10.64 -14.75
C LYS A 187 -10.34 10.49 -15.61
N TYR A 188 -10.52 10.60 -16.92
CA TYR A 188 -9.45 10.54 -17.88
C TYR A 188 -9.72 11.59 -18.94
N ASN A 189 -8.81 12.53 -19.11
CA ASN A 189 -9.00 13.71 -19.95
C ASN A 189 -7.72 13.99 -20.74
N ARG A 190 -7.83 14.79 -21.81
CA ARG A 190 -6.62 15.31 -22.48
C ARG A 190 -5.88 16.21 -21.52
N SER A 191 -4.55 16.11 -21.48
CA SER A 191 -3.78 17.00 -20.63
C SER A 191 -3.85 18.43 -21.16
N LEU A 192 -4.04 19.38 -20.24
CA LEU A 192 -3.95 20.81 -20.56
C LEU A 192 -2.49 21.26 -20.67
N SER A 193 -1.58 20.53 -20.01
CA SER A 193 -0.15 20.83 -19.96
C SER A 193 0.66 20.18 -21.08
N SER A 194 0.15 19.13 -21.73
CA SER A 194 0.85 18.44 -22.81
C SER A 194 -0.12 17.86 -23.83
N SER A 195 0.09 18.15 -25.11
CA SER A 195 -0.70 17.54 -26.19
C SER A 195 -0.41 16.05 -26.38
N GLU A 196 0.73 15.58 -25.89
CA GLU A 196 1.21 14.20 -26.05
C GLU A 196 0.70 13.27 -24.96
N SER A 197 0.10 13.80 -23.90
CA SER A 197 -0.42 12.99 -22.79
C SER A 197 -1.91 13.21 -22.53
N ASN A 198 -2.47 12.27 -21.78
CA ASN A 198 -3.76 12.37 -21.15
C ASN A 198 -3.57 12.30 -19.63
N ASP A 199 -4.35 13.07 -18.88
CA ASP A 199 -4.32 13.05 -17.42
C ASP A 199 -5.35 12.03 -16.91
N MET A 200 -4.90 11.14 -16.02
CA MET A 200 -5.71 10.14 -15.35
C MET A 200 -5.79 10.46 -13.86
N GLN A 201 -7.01 10.55 -13.34
CA GLN A 201 -7.29 10.77 -11.93
C GLN A 201 -8.23 9.67 -11.42
N LEU A 202 -7.87 9.07 -10.28
CA LEU A 202 -8.71 8.18 -9.50
C LEU A 202 -8.97 8.83 -8.14
N VAL A 203 -10.24 9.00 -7.77
CA VAL A 203 -10.63 9.54 -6.46
C VAL A 203 -11.22 8.41 -5.62
N LEU A 204 -10.61 8.14 -4.47
CA LEU A 204 -11.06 7.18 -3.48
C LEU A 204 -11.78 7.91 -2.35
N GLY A 205 -12.98 7.46 -2.01
CA GLY A 205 -13.79 8.00 -0.92
C GLY A 205 -14.59 6.95 -0.17
N LYS A 206 -15.29 7.40 0.88
CA LYS A 206 -16.18 6.54 1.68
C LYS A 206 -17.60 6.46 1.12
N GLU A 207 -17.98 7.40 0.26
CA GLU A 207 -19.30 7.43 -0.37
C GLU A 207 -19.46 6.25 -1.35
N LYS A 208 -20.57 5.53 -1.22
CA LYS A 208 -20.82 4.31 -1.99
C LYS A 208 -21.01 4.61 -3.48
N THR A 209 -20.13 4.07 -4.31
CA THR A 209 -20.28 4.07 -5.78
C THR A 209 -20.47 2.64 -6.33
N ALA A 210 -20.60 2.52 -7.65
CA ALA A 210 -20.68 1.22 -8.34
C ALA A 210 -19.36 0.42 -8.28
N TYR A 211 -18.25 1.07 -7.92
CA TYR A 211 -16.91 0.50 -7.94
C TYR A 211 -16.27 0.60 -6.56
N LYS A 212 -15.68 -0.49 -6.12
CA LYS A 212 -15.06 -0.61 -4.80
C LYS A 212 -13.68 -1.22 -4.95
N ILE A 213 -12.70 -0.68 -4.25
CA ILE A 213 -11.38 -1.26 -4.06
C ILE A 213 -11.18 -1.59 -2.58
N GLU A 214 -10.64 -2.78 -2.33
CA GLU A 214 -10.24 -3.26 -1.02
C GLU A 214 -8.74 -3.56 -1.09
N PHE A 215 -7.94 -2.82 -0.33
CA PHE A 215 -6.55 -3.16 -0.11
C PHE A 215 -6.53 -4.21 1.01
N LEU A 216 -6.20 -5.44 0.67
CA LEU A 216 -6.32 -6.58 1.59
C LEU A 216 -5.14 -6.61 2.56
N ASP A 217 -3.95 -6.46 2.01
CA ASP A 217 -2.68 -6.36 2.71
C ASP A 217 -1.80 -5.32 2.03
N ASP A 218 -0.49 -5.32 2.24
CA ASP A 218 0.49 -4.39 1.65
C ASP A 218 0.86 -4.69 0.20
N ILE A 219 0.49 -5.87 -0.29
CA ILE A 219 0.81 -6.36 -1.62
C ILE A 219 -0.47 -6.56 -2.42
N HIS A 220 -1.57 -6.99 -1.83
CA HIS A 220 -2.75 -7.44 -2.54
C HIS A 220 -3.90 -6.45 -2.43
N PHE A 221 -4.57 -6.25 -3.55
CA PHE A 221 -5.83 -5.51 -3.62
C PHE A 221 -6.90 -6.31 -4.34
N LYS A 222 -8.15 -5.92 -4.14
CA LYS A 222 -9.33 -6.51 -4.73
C LYS A 222 -10.26 -5.41 -5.22
N VAL A 223 -10.68 -5.48 -6.46
CA VAL A 223 -11.68 -4.59 -7.04
C VAL A 223 -12.99 -5.34 -7.18
N THR A 224 -14.07 -4.74 -6.72
CA THR A 224 -15.43 -5.21 -6.98
C THR A 224 -16.14 -4.17 -7.83
N TYR A 225 -16.72 -4.60 -8.96
CA TYR A 225 -17.47 -3.72 -9.84
C TYR A 225 -18.75 -4.40 -10.32
N THR A 226 -19.72 -3.60 -10.74
CA THR A 226 -20.93 -4.08 -11.41
C THR A 226 -20.87 -3.67 -12.87
N ASP A 227 -21.04 -4.63 -13.78
CA ASP A 227 -21.02 -4.36 -15.22
C ASP A 227 -22.34 -3.73 -15.70
N PRO A 228 -22.41 -3.23 -16.96
CA PRO A 228 -23.65 -2.68 -17.51
C PRO A 228 -24.82 -3.66 -17.56
N LYS A 229 -24.55 -4.98 -17.49
CA LYS A 229 -25.56 -6.05 -17.42
C LYS A 229 -25.97 -6.39 -15.98
N LYS A 230 -25.58 -5.57 -15.00
CA LYS A 230 -25.86 -5.71 -13.56
C LYS A 230 -25.27 -6.98 -12.93
N LYS A 231 -24.26 -7.58 -13.55
CA LYS A 231 -23.49 -8.68 -12.94
C LYS A 231 -22.35 -8.09 -12.13
N ALA A 232 -22.11 -8.69 -10.97
CA ALA A 232 -21.02 -8.28 -10.11
C ALA A 232 -19.79 -9.14 -10.37
N HIS A 233 -18.67 -8.45 -10.50
CA HIS A 233 -17.37 -8.99 -10.86
C HIS A 233 -16.36 -8.65 -9.76
N VAL A 234 -15.40 -9.55 -9.57
CA VAL A 234 -14.30 -9.40 -8.62
C VAL A 234 -12.99 -9.66 -9.35
N TYR A 235 -12.07 -8.72 -9.20
CA TYR A 235 -10.68 -8.79 -9.65
C TYR A 235 -9.74 -8.71 -8.43
N GLN A 236 -8.64 -9.43 -8.47
CA GLN A 236 -7.60 -9.44 -7.45
C GLN A 236 -6.23 -9.42 -8.10
N SER A 237 -5.31 -8.64 -7.56
CA SER A 237 -3.92 -8.60 -8.01
C SER A 237 -3.05 -7.89 -6.98
N THR A 238 -1.85 -7.49 -7.39
CA THR A 238 -0.84 -6.93 -6.51
C THR A 238 -0.55 -5.45 -6.79
N TYR A 239 -0.11 -4.75 -5.76
CA TYR A 239 0.30 -3.37 -5.78
C TYR A 239 1.55 -3.18 -4.93
N ASN A 240 2.26 -2.10 -5.18
CA ASN A 240 3.33 -1.57 -4.36
C ASN A 240 2.92 -0.15 -3.97
N SER A 241 3.09 0.22 -2.71
CA SER A 241 3.02 1.61 -2.28
C SER A 241 4.34 1.99 -1.62
N TYR A 242 4.94 3.08 -2.08
CA TYR A 242 6.12 3.66 -1.47
C TYR A 242 6.04 5.18 -1.55
N LYS A 243 6.15 5.85 -0.40
CA LYS A 243 5.90 7.29 -0.28
C LYS A 243 4.56 7.66 -0.93
N SER A 244 4.47 8.83 -1.55
CA SER A 244 3.32 9.31 -2.32
C SER A 244 3.13 8.60 -3.66
N GLU A 245 3.71 7.42 -3.89
CA GLU A 245 3.51 6.64 -5.11
C GLU A 245 2.84 5.29 -4.81
N ILE A 246 1.88 4.92 -5.66
CA ILE A 246 1.24 3.61 -5.65
C ILE A 246 1.22 3.04 -7.07
N SER A 247 1.83 1.87 -7.22
CA SER A 247 1.97 1.14 -8.47
C SER A 247 1.11 -0.11 -8.44
N PHE A 248 0.19 -0.26 -9.40
CA PHE A 248 -0.60 -1.47 -9.55
C PHE A 248 0.06 -2.41 -10.58
N HIS A 249 0.25 -3.66 -10.19
CA HIS A 249 0.90 -4.68 -11.01
C HIS A 249 -0.15 -5.60 -11.61
N ALA A 250 -0.80 -5.15 -12.68
CA ALA A 250 -1.69 -5.96 -13.49
C ALA A 250 -0.90 -6.97 -14.33
N ASN A 251 -0.48 -8.10 -13.75
CA ASN A 251 0.01 -9.22 -14.55
C ASN A 251 -1.14 -9.74 -15.43
N SER A 252 -0.96 -9.76 -16.75
CA SER A 252 -1.99 -10.16 -17.72
C SER A 252 -2.55 -11.57 -17.50
N TYR A 253 -1.81 -12.43 -16.79
CA TYR A 253 -2.19 -13.80 -16.43
C TYR A 253 -3.00 -13.91 -15.11
N GLU A 254 -2.99 -12.89 -14.25
CA GLU A 254 -3.71 -12.89 -12.96
C GLU A 254 -5.10 -12.21 -13.06
N TRP A 255 -5.40 -11.61 -14.20
CA TRP A 255 -6.70 -11.01 -14.50
C TRP A 255 -7.77 -12.06 -14.79
N ALA A 256 -8.23 -12.74 -13.74
CA ALA A 256 -9.39 -13.63 -13.79
C ALA A 256 -10.62 -12.94 -13.20
N ASP A 257 -11.57 -12.53 -14.05
CA ASP A 257 -12.87 -12.06 -13.58
C ASP A 257 -13.61 -13.22 -12.93
N LYS A 258 -14.02 -13.01 -11.68
CA LYS A 258 -14.84 -13.98 -10.93
C LYS A 258 -16.18 -13.35 -10.60
N ASP A 259 -17.22 -14.17 -10.54
CA ASP A 259 -18.48 -13.72 -9.95
C ASP A 259 -18.34 -13.56 -8.42
N LYS A 260 -19.39 -13.03 -7.77
CA LYS A 260 -19.46 -12.89 -6.31
C LYS A 260 -19.26 -14.20 -5.53
N MET A 261 -19.46 -15.35 -6.17
CA MET A 261 -19.27 -16.68 -5.58
C MET A 261 -17.86 -17.23 -5.82
N GLY A 262 -16.97 -16.44 -6.42
CA GLY A 262 -15.60 -16.84 -6.75
C GLY A 262 -15.50 -17.76 -7.96
N ARG A 263 -16.59 -17.97 -8.70
CA ARG A 263 -16.58 -18.79 -9.91
C ARG A 263 -15.94 -17.99 -11.04
N ALA A 264 -14.97 -18.60 -11.71
CA ALA A 264 -14.35 -18.01 -12.88
C ALA A 264 -15.43 -17.70 -13.92
N LEU A 265 -15.48 -16.45 -14.35
CA LEU A 265 -16.26 -16.08 -15.50
C LEU A 265 -15.43 -16.45 -16.72
N VAL A 266 -16.06 -17.14 -17.68
CA VAL A 266 -15.42 -17.49 -18.96
C VAL A 266 -15.29 -16.20 -19.78
N THR A 267 -14.32 -15.38 -19.42
CA THR A 267 -13.80 -14.30 -20.25
C THR A 267 -12.60 -14.88 -20.98
N MET A 268 -12.66 -14.93 -22.32
CA MET A 268 -11.46 -15.16 -23.10
C MET A 268 -10.41 -14.15 -22.63
N PRO A 269 -9.16 -14.55 -22.33
CA PRO A 269 -8.11 -13.60 -22.04
C PRO A 269 -7.90 -12.77 -23.30
N GLU A 270 -8.53 -11.60 -23.39
CA GLU A 270 -8.09 -10.57 -24.31
C GLU A 270 -6.61 -10.35 -24.00
N LYS A 271 -5.74 -10.69 -24.97
CA LYS A 271 -4.32 -10.40 -24.89
C LYS A 271 -4.18 -8.89 -24.70
N TYR A 272 -3.85 -8.50 -23.47
CA TYR A 272 -3.53 -7.12 -23.14
C TYR A 272 -2.05 -6.90 -23.48
N SER A 273 -1.79 -6.20 -24.59
CA SER A 273 -0.45 -5.76 -24.98
C SER A 273 -0.30 -4.28 -24.64
N GLY A 274 0.16 -3.97 -23.42
CA GLY A 274 0.56 -2.62 -23.04
C GLY A 274 -0.55 -1.55 -23.13
N ALA A 275 -0.14 -0.29 -23.19
CA ALA A 275 -1.02 0.87 -23.31
C ALA A 275 -1.89 0.73 -24.57
N ASP A 276 -3.10 0.25 -24.38
CA ASP A 276 -4.07 0.10 -25.46
C ASP A 276 -4.26 1.46 -26.17
N SER A 277 -3.85 1.55 -27.43
CA SER A 277 -4.11 2.71 -28.31
C SER A 277 -5.59 3.11 -28.36
N PHE A 278 -6.47 2.19 -27.97
CA PHE A 278 -7.89 2.42 -27.73
C PHE A 278 -8.17 3.59 -26.77
N PHE A 279 -7.37 3.78 -25.72
CA PHE A 279 -7.57 4.87 -24.74
C PHE A 279 -6.76 6.13 -25.08
N TYR A 280 -6.29 6.31 -26.32
CA TYR A 280 -5.76 7.62 -26.73
C TYR A 280 -6.83 8.70 -26.81
N ASP A 281 -8.06 8.34 -27.17
CA ASP A 281 -9.23 9.21 -27.05
C ASP A 281 -9.92 9.00 -25.70
N PRO A 282 -9.98 10.02 -24.82
CA PRO A 282 -10.74 9.94 -23.58
C PRO A 282 -12.21 9.53 -23.72
N LYS A 283 -12.83 9.74 -24.89
CA LYS A 283 -14.19 9.25 -25.14
C LYS A 283 -14.29 7.72 -25.11
N ASN A 284 -13.24 7.02 -25.53
CA ASN A 284 -13.21 5.56 -25.48
C ASN A 284 -13.08 5.05 -24.04
N PHE A 285 -12.40 5.80 -23.17
CA PHE A 285 -12.37 5.53 -21.73
C PHE A 285 -13.76 5.60 -21.12
N ALA A 286 -14.50 6.68 -21.40
CA ALA A 286 -15.87 6.84 -20.91
C ALA A 286 -16.80 5.72 -21.42
N ARG A 287 -16.65 5.30 -22.68
CA ARG A 287 -17.44 4.19 -23.27
C ARG A 287 -17.13 2.83 -22.65
N ALA A 288 -15.91 2.63 -22.17
CA ALA A 288 -15.50 1.37 -21.56
C ALA A 288 -15.92 1.26 -20.08
N ALA A 289 -16.49 2.30 -19.47
CA ALA A 289 -16.85 2.30 -18.05
C ALA A 289 -17.64 1.05 -17.63
N GLY A 290 -17.23 0.41 -16.54
CA GLY A 290 -17.85 -0.80 -16.01
C GLY A 290 -17.47 -2.10 -16.74
N THR A 291 -16.53 -2.08 -17.68
CA THR A 291 -15.98 -3.28 -18.32
C THR A 291 -14.67 -3.72 -17.69
N ALA A 292 -14.30 -5.00 -17.85
CA ALA A 292 -13.00 -5.51 -17.41
C ALA A 292 -11.83 -4.70 -17.98
N ARG A 293 -11.89 -4.34 -19.27
CA ARG A 293 -10.86 -3.54 -19.96
C ARG A 293 -10.64 -2.17 -19.32
N TYR A 294 -11.72 -1.52 -18.87
CA TYR A 294 -11.64 -0.25 -18.15
C TYR A 294 -10.87 -0.39 -16.84
N PHE A 295 -11.18 -1.39 -16.03
CA PHE A 295 -10.44 -1.61 -14.78
C PHE A 295 -9.00 -2.07 -15.04
N ARG A 296 -8.75 -2.86 -16.09
CA ARG A 296 -7.40 -3.25 -16.53
C ARG A 296 -6.53 -2.05 -16.77
N PHE A 297 -7.04 -1.10 -17.54
CA PHE A 297 -6.32 0.13 -17.84
C PHE A 297 -6.04 0.97 -16.59
N ILE A 298 -7.01 1.11 -15.67
CA ILE A 298 -6.84 1.88 -14.43
C ILE A 298 -5.76 1.25 -13.54
N PHE A 299 -5.84 -0.07 -13.34
CA PHE A 299 -4.98 -0.79 -12.39
C PHE A 299 -3.74 -1.43 -13.05
N SER A 300 -3.34 -0.95 -14.24
CA SER A 300 -2.05 -1.27 -14.85
C SER A 300 -1.04 -0.12 -14.74
N LYS A 301 -1.31 0.87 -13.89
CA LYS A 301 -0.57 2.14 -13.83
C LYS A 301 0.03 2.38 -12.46
N SER A 302 0.98 3.31 -12.45
CA SER A 302 1.50 3.95 -11.25
C SER A 302 0.93 5.34 -11.10
N TYR A 303 0.60 5.72 -9.87
CA TYR A 303 -0.03 6.98 -9.51
C TYR A 303 0.75 7.67 -8.41
N ARG A 304 0.83 9.00 -8.49
CA ARG A 304 1.10 9.81 -7.32
C ARG A 304 -0.16 9.99 -6.52
N TRP A 305 -0.12 9.78 -5.22
CA TRP A 305 -1.29 9.88 -4.36
C TRP A 305 -1.17 11.00 -3.32
N LEU A 306 -2.31 11.54 -2.93
CA LEU A 306 -2.45 12.55 -1.87
C LEU A 306 -3.67 12.22 -1.01
N TYR A 307 -3.50 12.21 0.31
CA TYR A 307 -4.58 11.97 1.26
C TYR A 307 -5.07 13.28 1.90
N HIS A 308 -6.37 13.55 1.78
CA HIS A 308 -7.04 14.72 2.34
C HIS A 308 -7.78 14.31 3.63
N ILE A 309 -7.19 14.64 4.78
CA ILE A 309 -7.70 14.26 6.11
C ILE A 309 -9.13 14.79 6.31
N ASP A 310 -9.36 16.08 6.02
CA ASP A 310 -10.63 16.77 6.30
C ASP A 310 -11.82 16.21 5.51
N GLY A 311 -11.55 15.61 4.34
CA GLY A 311 -12.57 14.98 3.50
C GLY A 311 -12.63 13.45 3.65
N GLY A 312 -11.64 12.83 4.27
CA GLY A 312 -11.45 11.37 4.21
C GLY A 312 -11.39 10.88 2.75
N LEU A 313 -10.73 11.66 1.88
CA LEU A 313 -10.62 11.40 0.45
C LEU A 313 -9.15 11.18 0.08
N MET A 314 -8.93 10.36 -0.94
CA MET A 314 -7.60 10.17 -1.50
C MET A 314 -7.63 10.33 -3.01
N GLU A 315 -6.72 11.14 -3.53
CA GLU A 315 -6.56 11.36 -4.96
C GLU A 315 -5.32 10.62 -5.45
N LEU A 316 -5.45 9.95 -6.59
CA LEU A 316 -4.37 9.25 -7.28
C LEU A 316 -4.30 9.83 -8.70
N ASN A 317 -3.17 10.40 -9.07
CA ASN A 317 -2.98 11.12 -10.32
C ASN A 317 -1.79 10.56 -11.10
N THR A 318 -1.95 10.44 -12.42
CA THR A 318 -0.87 10.04 -13.33
C THR A 318 -1.07 10.64 -14.72
N GLN A 319 0.01 10.68 -15.51
CA GLN A 319 -0.04 11.12 -16.90
C GLN A 319 0.27 9.93 -17.82
N GLU A 320 -0.62 9.68 -18.77
CA GLU A 320 -0.47 8.65 -19.79
C GLU A 320 0.05 9.28 -21.08
N PHE A 321 1.27 8.93 -21.49
CA PHE A 321 1.78 9.33 -22.81
C PHE A 321 1.07 8.53 -23.91
N LYS A 322 0.66 9.22 -24.97
CA LYS A 322 0.20 8.58 -26.20
C LYS A 322 1.45 8.00 -26.86
N GLU A 323 1.55 6.69 -27.11
CA GLU A 323 2.70 6.19 -27.88
C GLU A 323 2.67 6.87 -29.25
N GLN A 324 3.72 7.63 -29.57
CA GLN A 324 3.99 8.02 -30.94
C GLN A 324 4.30 6.72 -31.70
N GLY A 325 3.62 6.50 -32.83
CA GLY A 325 3.87 5.35 -33.68
C GLY A 325 5.24 5.42 -34.33
N ASP A 326 6.29 5.07 -33.59
CA ASP A 326 7.64 4.91 -34.11
C ASP A 326 7.85 3.47 -34.58
N THR A 327 7.23 3.15 -35.72
CA THR A 327 7.64 2.04 -36.58
C THR A 327 8.18 2.57 -37.91
N LYS A 328 8.89 3.71 -37.89
CA LYS A 328 9.48 4.32 -39.09
C LYS A 328 11.00 4.59 -39.04
N MET A 329 11.71 4.05 -38.06
CA MET A 329 13.18 4.08 -38.04
C MET A 329 13.79 2.68 -37.91
N MET A 330 13.49 1.76 -38.83
CA MET A 330 14.35 0.58 -39.04
C MET A 330 14.14 -0.16 -40.39
N SER A 331 13.62 0.51 -41.43
CA SER A 331 13.40 -0.13 -42.75
C SER A 331 14.05 0.57 -43.95
N GLU A 332 14.92 1.57 -43.74
CA GLU A 332 15.64 2.21 -44.83
C GLU A 332 17.07 2.56 -44.40
N SER A 333 18.00 1.60 -44.49
CA SER A 333 19.37 1.81 -44.98
C SER A 333 20.27 0.60 -44.73
N MET A 334 20.25 -0.39 -45.62
CA MET A 334 21.47 -1.06 -46.04
C MET A 334 21.33 -1.48 -47.52
N PRO A 335 22.12 -0.92 -48.45
CA PRO A 335 22.18 -1.44 -49.79
C PRO A 335 22.85 -2.82 -49.76
N ARG A 336 22.19 -3.80 -50.41
CA ARG A 336 22.75 -5.13 -50.66
C ARG A 336 24.07 -4.98 -51.41
N ARG A 337 25.17 -5.48 -50.82
CA ARG A 337 26.35 -5.85 -51.61
C ARG A 337 26.01 -7.16 -52.31
N GLU A 338 25.94 -7.11 -53.63
CA GLU A 338 26.03 -8.30 -54.47
C GLU A 338 27.49 -8.76 -54.49
N ASP A 339 27.69 -10.04 -54.20
CA ASP A 339 28.97 -10.74 -54.34
C ASP A 339 29.35 -10.85 -55.83
N ARG A 340 30.62 -10.59 -56.12
CA ARG A 340 31.36 -11.15 -57.26
C ARG A 340 32.75 -11.56 -56.82
#